data_AF-A0A151S9V3-F1
#
_entry.id   AF-A0A151S9V3-F1
#
_cell.length_a   1.000
_cell.length_b   1.000
_cell.length_c   1.000
_cell.angle_alpha   90.00
_cell.angle_beta   90.00
_cell.angle_gamma   90.00
#
_symmetry.space_group_name_H-M   'P 1'
#
loop_
_entity.id
_entity.type
_entity.pdbx_description
1 polymer ?
#
loop_
_entity_poly.entity_id
_entity_poly.type
_entity_poly.pdbx_seq_one_letter_code
_entity_poly.pdbx_strand_id
1 'polypeptide(L)'
;MFDGTKLVGWITRAENYFEVQGSLEKVNVKLTKLSMEGGTIHWFNLLTEIEDALTWPKLKQALTERYSGKRNKNPFEELTDLQQIGSIEEYIAEYEYVSSQVPRLPKEQYLGYFMGGCRPELQLQV
;
A
#
# COMPACT_ATOMS: atom_id res chain seq x y z
N MET A 1 -7.69 10.55 -4.07
CA MET A 1 -6.56 11.33 -4.60
C MET A 1 -5.29 10.87 -3.88
N PHE A 2 -4.10 11.11 -4.45
CA PHE A 2 -2.82 10.62 -3.96
C PHE A 2 -1.87 11.76 -3.60
N ASP A 3 -1.52 11.84 -2.32
CA ASP A 3 -0.64 12.84 -1.74
C ASP A 3 0.79 12.32 -1.45
N GLY A 4 1.06 11.05 -1.78
CA GLY A 4 2.34 10.39 -1.50
C GLY A 4 2.30 9.47 -0.28
N THR A 5 1.17 9.35 0.42
CA THR A 5 1.00 8.47 1.59
C THR A 5 0.18 7.23 1.26
N LYS A 6 0.31 6.18 2.08
CA LYS A 6 -0.49 4.94 1.98
C LYS A 6 -0.49 4.33 0.56
N LEU A 7 0.69 4.30 -0.06
CA LEU A 7 0.87 3.94 -1.47
C LEU A 7 0.16 2.64 -1.86
N VAL A 8 0.32 1.59 -1.04
CA VAL A 8 -0.25 0.26 -1.33
C VAL A 8 -1.76 0.34 -1.48
N GLY A 9 -2.46 0.91 -0.49
CA GLY A 9 -3.91 1.05 -0.54
C GLY A 9 -4.38 1.93 -1.70
N TRP A 10 -3.60 2.95 -2.07
CA TRP A 10 -3.90 3.76 -3.24
C TRP A 10 -3.74 2.98 -4.56
N ILE A 11 -2.67 2.19 -4.73
CA ILE A 11 -2.45 1.32 -5.90
C ILE A 11 -3.60 0.31 -6.02
N THR A 12 -3.96 -0.39 -4.93
CA THR A 12 -5.07 -1.35 -4.93
C THR A 12 -6.37 -0.72 -5.38
N ARG A 13 -6.68 0.50 -4.90
CA ARG A 13 -7.88 1.24 -5.32
C ARG A 13 -7.85 1.60 -6.80
N ALA A 14 -6.69 2.03 -7.32
CA ALA A 14 -6.53 2.36 -8.73
C ALA A 14 -6.72 1.13 -9.62
N GLU A 15 -6.13 -0.01 -9.26
CA GLU A 15 -6.26 -1.27 -10.01
C GLU A 15 -7.71 -1.78 -10.04
N ASN A 16 -8.40 -1.76 -8.89
CA ASN A 16 -9.83 -2.09 -8.84
C ASN A 16 -10.66 -1.15 -9.72
N TYR A 17 -10.33 0.15 -9.76
CA TYR A 17 -11.02 1.08 -10.65
C TYR A 17 -10.78 0.73 -12.13
N PHE A 18 -9.54 0.42 -12.53
CA PHE A 18 -9.23 0.03 -13.91
C PHE A 18 -9.92 -1.25 -14.33
N GLU A 19 -9.99 -2.24 -13.42
CA GLU A 19 -10.71 -3.49 -13.65
C GLU A 19 -12.21 -3.23 -13.87
N VAL A 20 -12.85 -2.47 -12.98
CA VAL A 20 -14.27 -2.12 -13.08
C VAL A 20 -14.59 -1.31 -14.34
N GLN A 21 -13.70 -0.40 -14.75
CA GLN A 21 -13.88 0.40 -15.97
C GLN A 21 -13.52 -0.34 -17.25
N GLY A 22 -12.80 -1.47 -17.17
CA GLY A 22 -12.28 -2.17 -18.34
C GLY A 22 -11.34 -1.29 -19.19
N SER A 23 -10.60 -0.38 -18.57
CA SER A 23 -9.80 0.61 -19.28
C SER A 23 -8.48 0.04 -19.82
N LEU A 24 -8.07 0.51 -21.00
CA LEU A 24 -6.77 0.16 -21.58
C LEU A 24 -5.63 0.74 -20.74
N GLU A 25 -4.48 0.07 -20.71
CA GLU A 25 -3.32 0.47 -19.89
C GLU A 25 -2.87 1.92 -20.12
N LYS A 26 -2.86 2.38 -21.38
CA LYS A 26 -2.55 3.77 -21.73
C LYS A 26 -3.50 4.80 -21.10
N VAL A 27 -4.73 4.39 -20.80
CA VAL A 27 -5.74 5.22 -20.14
C VAL A 27 -5.52 5.20 -18.63
N ASN A 28 -5.12 4.05 -18.05
CA ASN A 28 -4.83 3.90 -16.62
C ASN A 28 -3.76 4.88 -16.12
N VAL A 29 -2.67 5.05 -16.88
CA VAL A 29 -1.59 6.01 -16.55
C VAL A 29 -2.12 7.45 -16.56
N LYS A 30 -2.96 7.80 -17.53
CA LYS A 30 -3.58 9.14 -17.61
C LYS A 30 -4.59 9.39 -16.49
N LEU A 31 -5.43 8.40 -16.18
CA LEU A 31 -6.38 8.45 -15.06
C LEU A 31 -5.64 8.59 -13.74
N THR A 32 -4.52 7.90 -13.58
CA THR A 32 -3.67 8.02 -12.40
C THR A 32 -3.19 9.45 -12.20
N LYS A 33 -2.71 10.10 -13.27
CA LYS A 33 -2.28 11.51 -13.22
C LYS A 33 -3.38 12.44 -12.71
N LEU A 34 -4.64 12.21 -13.09
CA LEU A 34 -5.79 13.01 -12.61
C LEU A 34 -6.03 12.84 -11.10
N SER A 35 -5.58 11.73 -10.52
CA SER A 35 -5.76 11.44 -9.11
C SER A 35 -4.61 11.92 -8.22
N MET A 36 -3.57 12.52 -8.79
CA MET A 36 -2.41 13.05 -8.08
C MET A 36 -2.73 14.41 -7.45
N GLU A 37 -2.23 14.66 -6.23
CA GLU A 37 -2.41 15.91 -5.48
C GLU A 37 -1.11 16.46 -4.90
N GLY A 38 -1.09 17.78 -4.70
CA GLY A 38 0.03 18.46 -4.08
C GLY A 38 1.34 18.23 -4.84
N GLY A 39 2.41 17.88 -4.12
CA GLY A 39 3.74 17.67 -4.70
C GLY A 39 3.85 16.48 -5.67
N THR A 40 2.93 15.51 -5.61
CA THR A 40 3.03 14.29 -6.42
C THR A 40 2.80 14.56 -7.90
N ILE A 41 1.97 15.55 -8.24
CA ILE A 41 1.68 15.92 -9.64
C ILE A 41 2.92 16.48 -10.35
N HIS A 42 3.75 17.26 -9.66
CA HIS A 42 4.97 17.84 -10.21
C HIS A 42 6.00 16.75 -10.53
N TRP A 43 6.15 15.78 -9.62
CA TRP A 43 6.99 14.62 -9.87
C TRP A 43 6.46 13.76 -11.02
N PHE A 44 5.15 13.54 -11.09
CA PHE A 44 4.55 12.76 -12.17
C PHE A 44 4.81 13.42 -13.53
N ASN A 45 4.68 14.75 -13.63
CA ASN A 45 5.02 15.48 -14.85
C ASN A 45 6.47 15.24 -15.27
N LEU A 46 7.42 15.35 -14.33
CA LEU A 46 8.83 15.06 -14.62
C LEU A 46 9.03 13.62 -15.09
N LEU A 47 8.40 12.64 -14.43
CA LEU A 47 8.48 11.24 -14.82
C LEU A 47 8.00 11.01 -16.27
N THR A 48 6.91 11.69 -16.68
CA THR A 48 6.40 11.57 -18.04
C THR A 48 7.28 12.22 -19.12
N GLU A 49 8.15 13.17 -18.75
CA GLU A 49 9.10 13.77 -19.70
C GLU A 49 10.35 12.92 -19.89
N ILE A 50 10.72 12.09 -18.90
CA ILE A 50 11.94 11.27 -18.95
C ILE A 50 11.68 9.81 -19.39
N GLU A 51 10.43 9.35 -19.34
CA GLU A 51 10.04 7.99 -19.71
C GLU A 51 9.11 8.00 -20.92
N ASP A 52 9.68 7.75 -22.10
CA ASP A 52 8.98 7.78 -23.40
C ASP A 52 7.78 6.83 -23.47
N ALA A 53 7.84 5.70 -22.75
CA ALA A 53 6.80 4.67 -22.74
C ALA A 53 6.47 4.24 -21.30
N LEU A 54 5.87 5.16 -20.54
CA LEU A 54 5.43 4.90 -19.17
C LEU A 54 4.20 3.98 -19.16
N THR A 55 4.43 2.70 -18.85
CA THR A 55 3.39 1.68 -18.64
C THR A 55 2.92 1.67 -17.19
N TRP A 56 1.80 0.99 -16.90
CA TRP A 56 1.31 0.87 -15.53
C TRP A 56 2.31 0.16 -14.59
N PRO A 57 2.93 -0.97 -14.99
CA PRO A 57 3.98 -1.60 -14.18
C PRO A 57 5.16 -0.68 -13.88
N LYS A 58 5.67 0.06 -14.88
CA LYS A 58 6.77 1.02 -14.68
C LYS A 58 6.37 2.14 -13.72
N LEU A 59 5.15 2.66 -13.87
CA LEU A 59 4.63 3.68 -12.96
C LEU A 59 4.50 3.15 -11.53
N LYS A 60 3.98 1.94 -11.32
CA LYS A 60 3.92 1.30 -10.00
C LYS A 60 5.31 1.18 -9.37
N GLN A 61 6.30 0.72 -10.14
CA GLN A 61 7.68 0.64 -9.66
C GLN A 61 8.21 2.02 -9.23
N ALA A 62 8.08 3.04 -10.08
CA ALA A 62 8.53 4.40 -9.77
C ALA A 62 7.81 5.01 -8.56
N LEU A 63 6.51 4.72 -8.39
CA LEU A 63 5.75 5.10 -7.21
C LEU A 63 6.28 4.41 -5.94
N THR A 64 6.54 3.11 -6.02
CA THR A 64 7.10 2.32 -4.91
C THR A 64 8.47 2.87 -4.52
N GLU A 65 9.39 3.05 -5.46
CA GLU A 65 10.73 3.58 -5.19
C GLU A 65 10.69 4.96 -4.51
N ARG A 66 9.69 5.79 -4.83
CA ARG A 66 9.58 7.15 -4.28
C ARG A 66 8.81 7.24 -2.97
N TYR A 67 7.70 6.51 -2.84
CA TYR A 67 6.68 6.74 -1.80
C TYR A 67 6.47 5.56 -0.85
N SER A 68 7.15 4.42 -1.03
CA SER A 68 7.14 3.34 -0.03
C SER A 68 7.80 3.74 1.30
N GLY A 69 8.53 4.87 1.33
CA GLY A 69 9.24 5.37 2.51
C GLY A 69 10.48 4.54 2.82
N LYS A 70 11.00 4.64 4.05
CA LYS A 70 12.12 3.80 4.54
C LYS A 70 11.70 2.37 4.92
N ARG A 71 10.48 1.94 4.55
CA ARG A 71 10.01 0.57 4.76
C ARG A 71 10.62 -0.34 3.70
N ASN A 72 11.93 -0.58 3.87
CA ASN A 72 12.69 -1.59 3.15
C ASN A 72 12.62 -2.96 3.85
N LYS A 73 11.79 -3.10 4.90
CA LYS A 73 11.61 -4.38 5.56
C LYS A 73 10.65 -5.23 4.74
N ASN A 74 10.95 -6.52 4.68
CA ASN A 74 10.05 -7.49 4.10
C ASN A 74 8.70 -7.43 4.86
N PRO A 75 7.53 -7.37 4.19
CA PRO A 75 6.23 -7.34 4.87
C PRO A 75 6.02 -8.49 5.89
N PHE A 76 6.64 -9.64 5.69
CA PHE A 76 6.65 -10.74 6.67
C PHE A 76 7.44 -10.40 7.95
N GLU A 77 8.56 -9.70 7.80
CA GLU A 77 9.33 -9.18 8.94
C GLU A 77 8.55 -8.06 9.65
N GLU A 78 7.90 -7.17 8.88
CA GLU A 78 7.03 -6.13 9.46
C GLU A 78 5.88 -6.74 10.26
N LEU A 79 5.20 -7.78 9.77
CA LEU A 79 4.14 -8.48 10.53
C LEU A 79 4.67 -9.12 11.82
N THR A 80 5.89 -9.65 11.79
CA THR A 80 6.51 -10.30 12.95
C THR A 80 6.91 -9.26 14.01
N ASP A 81 7.42 -8.11 13.57
CA ASP A 81 7.87 -7.02 14.44
C ASP A 81 6.73 -6.10 14.91
N LEU A 82 5.53 -6.21 14.32
CA LEU A 82 4.43 -5.31 14.60
C LEU A 82 3.91 -5.48 16.04
N GLN A 83 3.88 -4.39 16.81
CA GLN A 83 3.44 -4.37 18.20
C GLN A 83 2.41 -3.26 18.43
N GLN A 84 1.41 -3.52 19.26
CA GLN A 84 0.41 -2.54 19.66
C GLN A 84 1.02 -1.51 20.63
N ILE A 85 1.49 -0.39 20.08
CA ILE A 85 2.03 0.75 20.84
C ILE A 85 0.92 1.71 21.29
N GLY A 86 -0.11 1.92 20.44
CA GLY A 86 -1.20 2.87 20.67
C GLY A 86 -2.53 2.19 20.98
N SER A 87 -3.61 2.73 20.41
CA SER A 87 -4.94 2.14 20.55
C SER A 87 -5.06 0.82 19.77
N ILE A 88 -6.07 0.00 20.09
CA ILE A 88 -6.31 -1.24 19.34
C ILE A 88 -6.72 -0.95 17.89
N GLU A 89 -7.44 0.15 17.65
CA GLU A 89 -7.86 0.59 16.33
C GLU A 89 -6.66 0.99 15.45
N GLU A 90 -5.68 1.71 16.03
CA GLU A 90 -4.43 2.06 15.34
C GLU A 90 -3.63 0.80 15.00
N TYR A 91 -3.57 -0.16 15.92
CA TYR A 91 -2.91 -1.44 15.68
C TYR A 91 -3.61 -2.28 14.60
N ILE A 92 -4.94 -2.38 14.63
CA ILE A 92 -5.71 -3.07 13.59
C ILE A 92 -5.46 -2.42 12.22
N ALA A 93 -5.51 -1.10 12.13
CA ALA A 93 -5.30 -0.39 10.87
C ALA A 93 -3.89 -0.64 10.30
N GLU A 94 -2.87 -0.64 11.16
CA GLU A 94 -1.49 -0.93 10.75
C GLU A 94 -1.32 -2.41 10.37
N TYR A 95 -1.91 -3.33 11.13
CA TYR A 95 -1.90 -4.76 10.84
C TYR A 95 -2.58 -5.07 9.50
N GLU A 96 -3.74 -4.49 9.21
CA GLU A 96 -4.44 -4.62 7.92
C GLU A 96 -3.58 -4.08 6.77
N TYR A 97 -2.91 -2.96 6.98
CA TYR A 97 -2.01 -2.37 5.99
C TYR A 97 -0.83 -3.30 5.66
N VAL A 98 -0.12 -3.82 6.66
CA VAL A 98 1.02 -4.72 6.43
C VAL A 98 0.56 -6.07 5.88
N SER A 99 -0.53 -6.64 6.41
CA SER A 99 -1.06 -7.93 5.95
C SER A 99 -1.61 -7.90 4.52
N SER A 100 -2.06 -6.74 4.02
CA SER A 100 -2.44 -6.58 2.60
C SER A 100 -1.27 -6.68 1.62
N GLN A 101 -0.03 -6.60 2.12
CA GLN A 101 1.19 -6.61 1.31
C GLN A 101 1.83 -8.00 1.18
N VAL A 102 1.38 -8.97 1.98
CA VAL A 102 1.84 -10.37 1.87
C VAL A 102 0.90 -11.18 0.98
N PRO A 103 1.40 -12.24 0.31
CA PRO A 103 0.55 -13.26 -0.30
C PRO A 103 -0.45 -13.83 0.71
N ARG A 104 -1.56 -14.38 0.21
CA ARG A 104 -2.60 -14.98 1.07
C ARG A 104 -2.03 -16.05 2.00
N LEU A 105 -2.25 -15.89 3.29
CA LEU A 105 -1.83 -16.83 4.34
C LEU A 105 -3.01 -17.66 4.86
N PRO A 106 -2.75 -18.80 5.52
CA PRO A 106 -3.74 -19.49 6.34
C PRO A 106 -4.33 -18.57 7.41
N LYS A 107 -5.60 -18.78 7.76
CA LYS A 107 -6.31 -17.93 8.74
C LYS A 107 -5.59 -17.96 10.09
N GLU A 108 -5.11 -19.12 10.50
CA GLU A 108 -4.40 -19.35 11.74
C GLU A 108 -3.09 -18.56 11.79
N GLN A 109 -2.43 -18.38 10.64
CA GLN A 109 -1.19 -17.62 10.55
C GLN A 109 -1.46 -16.11 10.66
N TYR A 110 -2.52 -15.60 10.02
CA TYR A 110 -2.96 -14.22 10.25
C TYR A 110 -3.30 -13.97 11.72
N LEU A 111 -4.07 -14.86 12.34
CA LEU A 111 -4.38 -14.75 13.77
C LEU A 111 -3.11 -14.82 14.64
N GLY A 112 -2.15 -15.68 14.31
CA GLY A 112 -0.88 -15.77 15.02
C GLY A 112 -0.10 -14.46 15.00
N TYR A 113 0.03 -13.82 13.84
CA TYR A 113 0.68 -12.51 13.72
C TYR A 113 -0.07 -11.42 14.49
N PHE A 114 -1.41 -11.37 14.35
CA PHE A 114 -2.24 -10.39 15.05
C PHE A 114 -2.14 -10.53 16.57
N MET A 115 -2.24 -11.76 17.09
CA MET A 115 -2.17 -11.99 18.53
C MET A 115 -0.76 -11.78 19.09
N GLY A 116 0.28 -12.11 18.33
CA GLY A 116 1.68 -11.93 18.74
C GLY A 116 2.09 -10.47 18.93
N GLY A 117 1.40 -9.53 18.29
CA GLY A 117 1.62 -8.09 18.47
C GLY A 117 0.62 -7.38 19.38
N CYS A 118 -0.50 -8.03 19.71
CA CYS A 118 -1.55 -7.46 20.55
C CYS A 118 -1.11 -7.42 22.03
N ARG A 119 -1.51 -6.39 22.79
CA ARG A 119 -1.15 -6.28 24.22
C ARG A 119 -1.76 -7.41 25.05
N PRO A 120 -1.04 -7.94 26.06
CA PRO A 120 -1.52 -9.06 26.89
C PRO A 120 -2.88 -8.81 27.55
N GLU A 121 -3.19 -7.56 27.90
CA GLU A 121 -4.45 -7.20 28.58
C GLU A 121 -5.70 -7.49 27.72
N LEU A 122 -5.57 -7.45 26.39
CA LEU A 122 -6.67 -7.70 25.45
C LEU A 122 -6.68 -9.15 24.94
N GLN A 123 -5.58 -9.89 25.09
CA GLN A 123 -5.51 -11.32 24.72
C GLN A 123 -6.38 -12.20 25.63
N LEU A 124 -6.76 -11.71 26.81
CA LEU A 124 -7.57 -12.44 27.81
C LEU A 124 -9.08 -12.37 27.58
N GLN A 125 -9.55 -11.67 26.54
CA GLN A 125 -10.98 -11.52 26.22
C GLN A 125 -11.45 -12.29 24.96
N VAL A 126 -10.58 -13.09 24.34
CA VAL A 126 -10.88 -13.89 23.14
C VAL A 126 -10.95 -15.38 23.47
#